data_AF-A0A1W9RH93-F1
#
_entry.id   AF-A0A1W9RH93-F1
#
_cell.length_a   1.000
_cell.length_b   1.000
_cell.length_c   1.000
_cell.angle_alpha   90.00
_cell.angle_beta   90.00
_cell.angle_gamma   90.00
#
_symmetry.space_group_name_H-M   'P 1'
#
loop_
_entity.id
_entity.type
_entity.pdbx_description
1 polymer ?
#
loop_
_entity_poly.entity_id
_entity_poly.type
_entity_poly.pdbx_seq_one_letter_code
_entity_poly.pdbx_strand_id
1 'polypeptide(L)'
;MPYRYGYSRNPFFSFFQGDAVKKIVILNVIVFILELILQNTNFIYIFGLNPRLVVTRGYVWQLVTYMFIHGGFWHLFLNMFVIWIFGTTLESVWGSERFVKYYFVCGLGAAALSFVFSY
;
A
#
# COMPACT_ATOMS: atom_id res chain seq x y z
N MET A 1 1.06 23.04 -21.63
CA MET A 1 -0.11 22.17 -21.89
C MET A 1 -0.97 22.16 -20.63
N PRO A 2 -2.28 22.49 -20.67
CA PRO A 2 -3.09 22.45 -19.45
C PRO A 2 -3.49 21.00 -19.18
N TYR A 3 -3.12 20.50 -17.99
CA TYR A 3 -3.61 19.24 -17.44
C TYR A 3 -5.15 19.30 -17.40
N ARG A 4 -5.83 18.48 -18.19
CA ARG A 4 -7.29 18.31 -18.09
C ARG A 4 -7.59 17.52 -16.82
N TYR A 5 -7.81 18.23 -15.72
CA TYR A 5 -8.42 17.66 -14.51
C TYR A 5 -9.90 17.39 -14.79
N GLY A 6 -10.20 16.17 -15.23
CA GLY A 6 -11.56 15.63 -15.21
C GLY A 6 -11.92 15.20 -13.79
N TYR A 7 -12.09 16.15 -12.87
CA TYR A 7 -12.56 15.84 -11.53
C TYR A 7 -14.03 15.37 -11.61
N SER A 8 -14.24 14.07 -11.58
CA SER A 8 -15.56 13.51 -11.32
C SER A 8 -15.89 13.69 -9.85
N ARG A 9 -16.97 14.42 -9.53
CA ARG A 9 -17.43 14.62 -8.13
C ARG A 9 -17.89 13.32 -7.44
N ASN A 10 -17.92 12.19 -8.17
CA ASN A 10 -18.35 10.90 -7.68
C ASN A 10 -17.14 10.01 -7.35
N PRO A 11 -16.93 9.63 -6.07
CA PRO A 11 -15.81 8.78 -5.64
C PRO A 11 -15.73 7.46 -6.42
N PHE A 12 -16.89 6.88 -6.71
CA PHE A 12 -17.00 5.65 -7.49
C PHE A 12 -16.41 5.79 -8.90
N PHE A 13 -16.77 6.84 -9.64
CA PHE A 13 -16.23 7.07 -10.98
C PHE A 13 -14.76 7.49 -10.96
N SER A 14 -14.33 8.22 -9.93
CA SER A 14 -12.93 8.61 -9.76
C SER A 14 -12.00 7.41 -9.58
N PHE A 15 -12.49 6.33 -8.94
CA PHE A 15 -11.73 5.08 -8.80
C PHE A 15 -11.45 4.39 -10.14
N PHE A 16 -12.44 4.39 -11.06
CA PHE A 16 -12.24 3.82 -12.39
C PHE A 16 -11.33 4.67 -13.29
N GLN A 17 -11.11 5.94 -12.93
CA GLN A 17 -10.28 6.89 -13.66
C GLN A 17 -8.87 7.04 -13.06
N GLY A 18 -8.70 6.81 -11.75
CA GLY A 18 -7.43 6.91 -11.04
C GLY A 18 -6.50 5.73 -11.34
N ASP A 19 -5.44 5.97 -12.10
CA ASP A 19 -4.50 4.94 -12.52
C ASP A 19 -3.68 4.37 -11.35
N ALA A 20 -3.29 5.19 -10.37
CA ALA A 20 -2.40 4.76 -9.29
C ALA A 20 -3.16 4.02 -8.18
N VAL A 21 -4.26 4.58 -7.67
CA VAL A 21 -5.07 3.93 -6.63
C VAL A 21 -5.54 2.55 -7.10
N LYS A 22 -6.04 2.46 -8.34
CA LYS A 22 -6.46 1.20 -8.94
C LYS A 22 -5.33 0.18 -8.98
N LYS A 23 -4.12 0.56 -9.40
CA LYS A 23 -2.94 -0.32 -9.45
C LYS A 23 -2.55 -0.81 -8.06
N ILE A 24 -2.57 0.07 -7.05
CA ILE A 24 -2.26 -0.30 -5.67
C ILE A 24 -3.28 -1.32 -5.14
N VAL A 25 -4.58 -1.08 -5.36
CA VAL A 25 -5.64 -2.01 -4.93
C VAL A 25 -5.50 -3.36 -5.62
N ILE A 26 -5.30 -3.39 -6.95
CA ILE A 26 -5.08 -4.63 -7.70
C ILE A 26 -3.86 -5.38 -7.17
N LEU A 27 -2.75 -4.68 -6.95
CA LEU A 27 -1.52 -5.30 -6.45
C LEU A 27 -1.72 -5.91 -5.06
N ASN A 28 -2.39 -5.20 -4.15
CA ASN A 28 -2.70 -5.71 -2.81
C ASN A 28 -3.60 -6.94 -2.85
N VAL A 29 -4.60 -6.97 -3.73
CA VAL A 29 -5.45 -8.16 -3.91
C VAL A 29 -4.65 -9.34 -4.48
N ILE A 30 -3.76 -9.11 -5.45
CA ILE A 30 -2.90 -10.16 -6.01
C ILE A 30 -1.96 -10.72 -4.93
N VAL A 31 -1.32 -9.85 -4.15
CA VAL A 31 -0.43 -10.26 -3.05
C VAL A 31 -1.22 -11.02 -1.99
N PHE A 32 -2.43 -10.59 -1.65
CA PHE A 32 -3.27 -11.32 -0.69
C PHE A 32 -3.68 -12.70 -1.20
N ILE A 33 -4.01 -12.85 -2.50
CA ILE A 33 -4.26 -14.17 -3.08
C ILE A 33 -3.02 -15.05 -2.98
N LEU A 34 -1.83 -14.49 -3.23
CA LEU A 34 -0.57 -15.21 -3.06
C LEU A 34 -0.34 -15.62 -1.60
N GLU A 35 -0.68 -14.77 -0.64
CA GLU A 35 -0.65 -15.10 0.81
C GLU A 35 -1.56 -16.28 1.13
N LEU A 36 -2.78 -16.32 0.58
CA LEU A 36 -3.71 -17.44 0.78
C LEU A 36 -3.15 -18.76 0.22
N ILE A 37 -2.50 -18.71 -0.95
CA ILE A 37 -1.85 -19.89 -1.56
C ILE A 37 -0.65 -20.34 -0.72
N LEU A 38 0.12 -19.39 -0.19
CA LEU A 38 1.37 -19.64 0.54
C LEU A 38 1.22 -19.65 2.07
N GLN A 39 -0.01 -19.75 2.59
CA GLN A 39 -0.32 -19.60 4.02
C GLN A 39 0.44 -20.56 4.96
N ASN A 40 0.85 -21.72 4.46
CA ASN A 40 1.60 -22.73 5.21
C ASN A 40 3.13 -22.56 5.11
N THR A 41 3.60 -21.42 4.57
CA THR A 41 5.02 -21.10 4.39
C THR A 41 5.41 -19.87 5.22
N ASN A 42 6.70 -19.55 5.24
CA ASN A 42 7.21 -18.35 5.90
C ASN A 42 6.99 -17.05 5.10
N PHE A 43 6.02 -17.00 4.20
CA PHE A 43 5.81 -15.87 3.29
C PHE A 43 5.65 -14.53 4.03
N ILE A 44 4.72 -14.45 4.98
CA ILE A 44 4.49 -13.24 5.79
C ILE A 44 5.73 -12.91 6.64
N TYR A 45 6.43 -13.91 7.15
CA TYR A 45 7.65 -13.71 7.94
C TYR A 45 8.80 -13.11 7.10
N ILE A 46 8.91 -13.50 5.82
CA ILE A 46 9.96 -13.05 4.91
C ILE A 46 9.63 -11.67 4.32
N PHE A 47 8.36 -11.37 4.03
CA PHE A 47 7.96 -10.14 3.34
C PHE A 47 7.28 -9.09 4.23
N GLY A 48 6.74 -9.46 5.38
CA GLY A 48 6.19 -8.55 6.38
C GLY A 48 7.27 -7.86 7.20
N LEU A 49 6.99 -6.65 7.69
CA LEU A 49 8.00 -5.84 8.39
C LEU A 49 8.35 -6.48 9.74
N ASN A 50 9.61 -6.90 9.87
CA ASN A 50 10.20 -7.30 11.13
C ASN A 50 11.51 -6.53 11.33
N PRO A 51 11.50 -5.47 12.17
CA PRO A 51 12.68 -4.63 12.40
C PRO A 51 13.94 -5.43 12.81
N ARG A 52 13.75 -6.49 13.61
CA ARG A 52 14.84 -7.36 14.03
C ARG A 52 15.47 -8.11 12.85
N LEU A 53 14.68 -8.62 11.90
CA LEU A 53 15.21 -9.33 10.73
C LEU A 53 15.90 -8.39 9.74
N VAL A 54 15.38 -7.17 9.62
CA VAL A 54 16.02 -6.15 8.77
C VAL A 54 17.43 -5.85 9.28
N VAL A 55 17.60 -5.66 10.59
CA VAL A 55 18.92 -5.36 11.19
C VAL A 55 19.82 -6.59 11.25
N THR A 56 19.31 -7.75 11.68
CA THR A 56 20.15 -8.93 11.95
C THR A 56 20.41 -9.81 10.74
N ARG A 57 19.50 -9.84 9.76
CA ARG A 57 19.59 -10.70 8.56
C ARG A 57 19.63 -9.93 7.25
N GLY A 58 19.54 -8.60 7.29
CA GLY A 58 19.62 -7.75 6.09
C GLY A 58 18.38 -7.84 5.21
N TYR A 59 17.20 -8.17 5.76
CA TYR A 59 15.94 -8.28 5.00
C TYR A 59 15.37 -6.89 4.63
N VAL A 60 16.17 -6.06 3.96
CA VAL A 60 15.87 -4.66 3.67
C VAL A 60 14.66 -4.46 2.75
N TRP A 61 14.28 -5.47 1.96
CA TRP A 61 13.06 -5.43 1.15
C TRP A 61 11.80 -5.30 2.01
N GLN A 62 11.84 -5.75 3.27
CA GLN A 62 10.72 -5.63 4.21
C GLN A 62 10.31 -4.17 4.46
N LEU A 63 11.18 -3.19 4.22
CA LEU A 63 10.86 -1.76 4.32
C LEU A 63 9.81 -1.31 3.30
N VAL A 64 9.61 -2.08 2.22
CA VAL A 64 8.67 -1.75 1.16
C VAL A 64 7.63 -2.86 0.99
N THR A 65 8.05 -4.13 0.99
CA THR A 65 7.15 -5.26 0.72
C THR A 65 6.03 -5.35 1.76
N TYR A 66 6.30 -4.97 3.00
CA TYR A 66 5.29 -5.00 4.06
C TYR A 66 4.07 -4.13 3.79
N MET A 67 4.21 -3.07 2.98
CA MET A 67 3.12 -2.18 2.59
C MET A 67 2.04 -2.91 1.78
N PHE A 68 2.32 -4.12 1.30
CA PHE A 68 1.40 -4.94 0.50
C PHE A 68 0.99 -6.25 1.19
N ILE A 69 1.55 -6.54 2.36
CA ILE A 69 1.31 -7.77 3.12
C ILE A 69 0.13 -7.57 4.07
N HIS A 70 -0.81 -8.51 4.10
CA HIS A 70 -2.04 -8.39 4.88
C HIS A 70 -2.29 -9.63 5.75
N GLY A 71 -2.30 -9.46 7.07
CA GLY A 71 -2.55 -10.54 8.04
C GLY A 71 -3.98 -11.08 8.09
N GLY A 72 -4.84 -10.80 7.11
CA GLY A 72 -6.21 -11.31 7.06
C GLY A 72 -7.17 -10.48 6.22
N PHE A 73 -8.34 -11.06 5.93
CA PHE A 73 -9.36 -10.45 5.07
C PHE A 73 -9.81 -9.07 5.56
N TRP A 74 -10.14 -8.93 6.85
CA TRP A 74 -10.59 -7.65 7.41
C TRP A 74 -9.51 -6.56 7.35
N HIS A 75 -8.24 -6.94 7.50
CA HIS A 75 -7.14 -6.00 7.37
C HIS A 75 -7.01 -5.50 5.93
N LEU A 76 -7.08 -6.39 4.94
CA LEU A 76 -7.11 -6.01 3.52
C LEU A 76 -8.31 -5.10 3.21
N PHE A 77 -9.51 -5.52 3.60
CA PHE A 77 -10.75 -4.79 3.31
C PHE A 77 -10.68 -3.34 3.82
N LEU A 78 -10.30 -3.13 5.08
CA LEU A 78 -10.22 -1.79 5.66
C LEU A 78 -9.12 -0.94 5.02
N ASN A 79 -7.96 -1.51 4.72
CA ASN A 79 -6.90 -0.78 4.01
C ASN A 79 -7.37 -0.33 2.61
N MET A 80 -8.01 -1.23 1.87
CA MET A 80 -8.50 -0.90 0.53
C MET A 80 -9.64 0.12 0.57
N PHE A 81 -10.50 0.04 1.60
CA PHE A 81 -11.57 1.02 1.83
C PHE A 81 -11.01 2.42 2.10
N VAL A 82 -9.99 2.53 2.97
CA VAL A 82 -9.31 3.80 3.27
C VAL A 82 -8.59 4.34 2.04
N ILE A 83 -7.82 3.51 1.33
CA ILE A 83 -7.13 3.90 0.10
C ILE A 83 -8.14 4.34 -0.97
N TRP A 84 -9.29 3.67 -1.07
CA TRP A 84 -10.32 4.06 -2.03
C TRP A 84 -10.92 5.43 -1.70
N ILE A 85 -11.34 5.68 -0.46
CA ILE A 85 -11.99 6.96 -0.09
C ILE A 85 -10.99 8.13 -0.16
N PHE A 86 -9.84 8.00 0.50
CA PHE A 86 -8.89 9.10 0.61
C PHE A 86 -7.94 9.15 -0.57
N GLY A 87 -7.46 8.00 -1.03
CA GLY A 87 -6.48 7.93 -2.12
C GLY A 87 -7.05 8.43 -3.44
N THR A 88 -8.30 8.11 -3.80
CA THR A 88 -8.91 8.65 -5.03
C THR A 88 -9.03 10.16 -4.99
N THR A 89 -9.45 10.71 -3.84
CA THR A 89 -9.53 12.16 -3.63
C THR A 89 -8.13 12.80 -3.77
N LEU A 90 -7.12 12.27 -3.09
CA LEU A 90 -5.75 12.80 -3.16
C LEU A 90 -5.14 12.69 -4.57
N GLU A 91 -5.30 11.55 -5.24
CA GLU A 91 -4.85 11.35 -6.63
C GLU A 91 -5.52 12.35 -7.57
N SER A 92 -6.83 12.61 -7.40
CA SER A 92 -7.58 13.55 -8.24
C SER A 92 -7.20 15.02 -8.02
N VAL A 93 -6.56 15.36 -6.89
CA VAL A 93 -6.16 16.75 -6.57
C VAL A 93 -4.69 16.98 -6.91
N TRP A 94 -3.83 15.98 -6.68
CA TRP A 94 -2.38 16.11 -6.83
C TRP A 94 -1.81 15.51 -8.11
N GLY A 95 -2.55 14.59 -8.73
CA GLY A 95 -2.10 13.73 -9.82
C GLY A 95 -1.42 12.45 -9.32
N SER A 96 -1.43 11.40 -10.16
CA SER A 96 -0.97 10.04 -9.82
C SER A 96 0.49 9.99 -9.35
N GLU A 97 1.40 10.75 -9.97
CA GLU A 97 2.82 10.73 -9.62
C GLU A 97 3.07 11.22 -8.18
N ARG A 98 2.41 12.33 -7.80
CA ARG A 98 2.54 12.90 -6.45
C ARG A 98 1.88 12.02 -5.41
N PHE A 99 0.72 11.44 -5.74
CA PHE A 99 0.05 10.47 -4.88
C PHE A 99 0.93 9.24 -4.61
N VAL A 100 1.57 8.66 -5.62
CA VAL A 100 2.47 7.51 -5.43
C VAL A 100 3.67 7.87 -4.56
N LYS A 101 4.29 9.04 -4.77
CA LYS A 101 5.37 9.53 -3.90
C LYS A 101 4.90 9.67 -2.46
N TYR A 102 3.73 10.27 -2.24
CA TYR A 102 3.12 10.40 -0.92
C TYR A 102 2.88 9.04 -0.27
N TYR A 103 2.30 8.09 -1.00
CA TYR A 103 2.05 6.73 -0.53
C TYR A 103 3.33 6.04 -0.02
N PHE A 104 4.42 6.10 -0.79
CA PHE A 104 5.70 5.53 -0.38
C PHE A 104 6.37 6.29 0.77
N VAL A 105 6.28 7.61 0.82
CA VAL A 105 6.82 8.39 1.96
C VAL A 105 6.10 8.02 3.25
N CYS A 106 4.77 7.93 3.24
CA CYS A 106 3.99 7.49 4.39
C CYS A 106 4.35 6.05 4.80
N GLY A 107 4.49 5.14 3.84
CA GLY A 107 4.92 3.77 4.11
C GLY A 107 6.32 3.67 4.70
N LEU A 108 7.30 4.37 4.14
CA LEU A 108 8.65 4.38 4.71
C LEU A 108 8.68 5.06 6.08
N GLY A 109 7.87 6.10 6.29
CA GLY A 109 7.71 6.75 7.59
C GLY A 109 7.10 5.82 8.64
N ALA A 110 6.07 5.06 8.29
CA ALA A 110 5.49 4.03 9.16
C ALA A 110 6.51 2.93 9.49
N ALA A 111 7.32 2.50 8.50
CA ALA A 111 8.39 1.55 8.75
C ALA A 111 9.40 2.11 9.76
N ALA A 112 9.88 3.33 9.55
CA ALA A 112 10.81 4.00 10.47
C ALA A 112 10.24 4.10 11.90
N LEU A 113 8.97 4.47 12.05
CA LEU A 113 8.28 4.46 13.34
C LEU A 113 8.25 3.06 13.96
N SER A 114 7.98 2.01 13.18
CA SER A 114 8.03 0.63 13.67
C SER A 114 9.41 0.22 14.20
N PHE A 115 10.51 0.72 13.61
CA PHE A 115 11.85 0.54 14.21
C PHE A 115 11.94 1.23 15.55
N VAL A 116 11.51 2.50 15.66
CA VAL A 116 11.58 3.25 16.92
C VAL A 116 10.82 2.56 18.06
N PHE A 117 9.66 1.97 17.80
CA PHE A 117 8.83 1.33 18.82
C PHE A 117 9.11 -0.18 19.04
N SER A 118 9.93 -0.82 18.19
CA SER A 118 10.28 -2.25 18.35
C SER A 118 11.54 -2.49 19.20
N TYR A 119 12.14 -1.42 19.73
CA TYR A 119 13.26 -1.43 20.67
C TYR A 119 12.83 -0.76 21.99
#